data_AF-A0A349VIR2-F1
#
_entry.id   AF-A0A349VIR2-F1
#
_cell.length_a   1.000
_cell.length_b   1.000
_cell.length_c   1.000
_cell.angle_alpha   90.00
_cell.angle_beta   90.00
_cell.angle_gamma   90.00
#
_symmetry.space_group_name_H-M   'P 1'
#
loop_
_entity.id
_entity.type
_entity.pdbx_description
1 polymer ?
#
loop_
_entity_poly.entity_id
_entity_poly.type
_entity_poly.pdbx_seq_one_letter_code
_entity_poly.pdbx_strand_id
1 'polypeptide(L)'
;MTKGLFITGTDTDVGKTAVAVAILQQCVLQRIDCRAYKPVASGVQSGPSDIDRLWSASGNAGTRDDVCPQSFQLPVAPEQAA
;
A
#
# COMPACT_ATOMS: atom_id res chain seq x y z
N MET A 1 -5.45 4.17 22.23
CA MET A 1 -5.17 3.12 21.24
C MET A 1 -5.66 3.61 19.88
N THR A 2 -4.82 3.52 18.85
CA THR A 2 -5.19 3.87 17.48
C THR A 2 -5.96 2.70 16.86
N LYS A 3 -7.06 2.95 16.16
CA LYS A 3 -7.80 1.91 15.43
C LYS A 3 -7.09 1.61 14.11
N GLY A 4 -6.97 0.34 13.74
CA GLY A 4 -6.31 -0.08 12.50
C GLY A 4 -7.11 -1.18 11.79
N LEU A 5 -6.97 -1.23 10.47
CA LEU A 5 -7.49 -2.31 9.62
C LEU A 5 -6.32 -3.08 9.05
N PHE A 6 -6.34 -4.41 9.21
CA PHE A 6 -5.34 -5.29 8.61
C PHE A 6 -5.96 -6.02 7.42
N ILE A 7 -5.41 -5.79 6.22
CA ILE A 7 -5.90 -6.40 4.98
C ILE A 7 -4.96 -7.54 4.62
N THR A 8 -5.49 -8.76 4.64
CA THR A 8 -4.80 -9.99 4.22
C THR A 8 -5.51 -10.60 3.01
N GLY A 9 -4.85 -11.52 2.32
CA GLY A 9 -5.38 -12.21 1.16
C GLY A 9 -4.46 -13.37 0.80
N THR A 10 -5.04 -14.45 0.29
CA THR A 10 -4.38 -15.74 0.06
C THR A 10 -3.26 -15.65 -0.97
N ASP A 11 -3.48 -14.89 -2.04
CA ASP A 11 -2.59 -14.86 -3.20
C ASP A 11 -2.02 -13.47 -3.45
N THR A 12 -0.93 -13.43 -4.21
CA THR A 12 -0.44 -12.21 -4.86
C THR A 12 -1.47 -11.76 -5.92
N ASP A 13 -1.57 -10.45 -6.16
CA ASP A 13 -2.51 -9.84 -7.13
C ASP A 13 -4.02 -10.11 -6.94
N VAL A 14 -4.43 -10.70 -5.81
CA VAL A 14 -5.85 -10.89 -5.44
C VAL A 14 -6.63 -9.59 -5.16
N GLY A 15 -6.00 -8.42 -5.31
CA GLY A 15 -6.64 -7.12 -5.18
C GLY A 15 -6.56 -6.44 -3.81
N LYS A 16 -5.69 -6.93 -2.91
CA LYS A 16 -5.50 -6.33 -1.56
C LYS A 16 -5.25 -4.81 -1.60
N THR A 17 -4.35 -4.37 -2.47
CA THR A 17 -4.03 -2.94 -2.61
C THR A 17 -5.22 -2.13 -3.13
N ALA A 18 -6.02 -2.69 -4.05
CA ALA A 18 -7.21 -2.01 -4.56
C ALA A 18 -8.27 -1.79 -3.46
N VAL A 19 -8.49 -2.80 -2.61
CA VAL A 19 -9.38 -2.68 -1.45
C VAL A 19 -8.87 -1.62 -0.47
N ALA A 20 -7.57 -1.62 -0.17
CA ALA A 20 -6.96 -0.62 0.70
C ALA A 20 -7.13 0.81 0.15
N VAL A 21 -6.90 1.00 -1.14
CA VAL A 21 -7.09 2.28 -1.85
C VAL A 21 -8.54 2.76 -1.73
N ALA A 22 -9.53 1.88 -1.95
CA ALA A 22 -10.94 2.24 -1.85
C ALA A 22 -11.32 2.69 -0.42
N ILE A 23 -10.82 1.99 0.60
CA ILE A 23 -11.04 2.36 2.01
C ILE A 23 -10.41 3.73 2.32
N LEU A 24 -9.17 3.96 1.88
CA LEU A 24 -8.47 5.24 2.10
C LEU A 24 -9.21 6.39 1.43
N GLN A 25 -9.65 6.22 0.18
CA GLN A 25 -10.43 7.24 -0.53
C GLN A 25 -11.71 7.59 0.22
N GLN A 26 -12.43 6.60 0.76
CA GLN A 26 -13.61 6.84 1.59
C GLN A 26 -13.27 7.58 2.90
N CYS A 27 -12.15 7.24 3.55
CA CYS A 27 -11.69 7.95 4.75
C CYS A 27 -11.40 9.42 4.43
N VAL A 28 -10.71 9.70 3.32
CA VAL A 28 -10.43 11.08 2.86
C VAL A 28 -11.74 11.84 2.61
N LEU A 29 -12.71 11.24 1.91
CA LEU A 29 -14.02 11.85 1.67
C LEU A 29 -14.77 12.18 2.97
N GLN A 30 -14.62 11.33 3.98
CA GLN A 30 -15.23 11.50 5.30
C GLN A 30 -14.39 12.35 6.27
N ARG A 31 -13.23 12.87 5.83
CA ARG A 31 -12.27 13.63 6.64
C ARG A 31 -11.78 12.84 7.87
N ILE A 32 -11.67 11.52 7.73
CA ILE A 32 -11.07 10.64 8.72
C ILE A 32 -9.56 10.58 8.45
N ASP A 33 -8.73 10.88 9.46
CA ASP A 33 -7.28 10.72 9.35
C ASP A 33 -6.93 9.22 9.30
N CYS A 34 -6.66 8.75 8.08
CA CYS A 34 -6.34 7.37 7.79
C CYS A 34 -5.08 7.32 6.91
N ARG A 35 -4.10 6.53 7.34
CA ARG A 35 -2.81 6.38 6.66
C ARG A 35 -2.61 4.95 6.21
N ALA A 36 -2.01 4.80 5.04
CA ALA A 36 -1.60 3.51 4.52
C ALA A 36 -0.28 3.08 5.16
N TYR A 37 -0.14 1.80 5.45
CA TYR A 37 1.14 1.20 5.83
C TYR A 37 1.29 -0.15 5.14
N LYS A 38 2.25 -0.22 4.22
CA LYS A 38 2.67 -1.42 3.49
C LYS A 38 4.12 -1.68 3.88
N PRO A 39 4.40 -2.57 4.84
CA PRO A 39 5.74 -2.68 5.43
C PRO A 39 6.83 -3.02 4.42
N VAL A 40 6.50 -3.81 3.39
CA VAL A 40 7.42 -4.23 2.33
C VAL A 40 6.72 -4.19 0.97
N ALA A 41 7.43 -3.70 -0.04
CA ALA A 41 7.09 -3.85 -1.45
C ALA A 41 8.33 -4.32 -2.21
N SER A 42 8.16 -5.32 -3.08
CA SER A 42 9.24 -5.84 -3.94
C SER A 42 8.76 -5.93 -5.38
N GLY A 43 9.69 -6.04 -6.32
CA GLY A 43 9.34 -6.06 -7.74
C GLY A 43 8.78 -4.72 -8.22
N VAL A 44 9.17 -3.61 -7.59
CA VAL A 44 8.68 -2.28 -7.96
C VAL A 44 9.33 -1.86 -9.28
N GLN A 45 8.55 -1.94 -10.37
CA GLN A 45 8.97 -1.60 -11.74
C GLN A 45 8.62 -0.15 -12.12
N SER A 46 9.00 0.25 -13.33
CA SER A 46 8.63 1.53 -13.94
C SER A 46 7.10 1.66 -14.09
N GLY A 47 6.51 2.62 -13.37
CA GLY A 47 5.07 2.91 -13.38
C GLY A 47 4.54 3.23 -11.98
N PRO A 48 3.23 3.56 -11.83
CA PRO A 48 2.63 3.80 -10.52
C PRO A 48 2.55 2.49 -9.73
N SER A 49 3.40 2.39 -8.72
CA SER A 49 3.48 1.27 -7.79
C SER A 49 2.29 1.24 -6.83
N ASP A 50 2.14 0.13 -6.10
CA ASP A 50 1.21 0.07 -4.96
C ASP A 50 1.46 1.19 -3.94
N ILE A 51 2.72 1.57 -3.74
CA ILE A 51 3.11 2.65 -2.83
C ILE A 51 2.51 3.97 -3.33
N ASP A 52 2.63 4.25 -4.63
CA ASP A 52 2.09 5.47 -5.25
C ASP A 52 0.57 5.53 -5.15
N ARG A 53 -0.10 4.39 -5.40
CA ARG A 53 -1.55 4.29 -5.33
C ARG A 53 -2.05 4.51 -3.90
N LEU A 54 -1.41 3.90 -2.91
CA LEU A 54 -1.77 4.04 -1.49
C LEU A 54 -1.50 5.46 -0.97
N TRP A 55 -0.33 6.02 -1.29
CA TRP A 55 0.02 7.39 -0.93
C TRP A 55 -0.97 8.39 -1.52
N SER A 56 -1.30 8.25 -2.81
CA SER A 56 -2.29 9.10 -3.46
C SER A 56 -3.69 8.96 -2.86
N ALA A 57 -4.13 7.73 -2.58
CA ALA A 57 -5.42 7.45 -1.95
C ALA A 57 -5.54 8.03 -0.54
N SER A 58 -4.43 8.21 0.17
CA SER A 58 -4.38 8.87 1.48
C SER A 58 -4.37 10.41 1.42
N GLY A 59 -4.64 10.99 0.24
CA GLY A 59 -4.64 12.44 0.03
C GLY A 59 -3.24 13.04 -0.12
N ASN A 60 -2.26 12.25 -0.57
CA ASN A 60 -0.85 12.64 -0.72
C ASN A 60 -0.21 13.15 0.59
N ALA A 61 -0.70 12.68 1.74
CA ALA A 61 -0.30 13.21 3.02
C ALA A 61 0.94 12.45 3.55
N GLY A 62 2.00 13.20 3.87
CA GLY A 62 3.31 12.61 4.22
C GLY A 62 4.11 12.21 2.98
N THR A 63 5.05 11.29 3.15
CA THR A 63 5.95 10.78 2.12
C THR A 63 5.59 9.37 1.67
N ARG A 64 6.19 8.90 0.57
CA ARG A 64 6.05 7.51 0.13
C ARG A 64 6.71 6.52 1.11
N ASP A 65 7.77 6.94 1.78
CA ASP A 65 8.49 6.13 2.77
C ASP A 65 7.66 5.91 4.04
N ASP A 66 6.77 6.86 4.38
CA ASP A 66 5.78 6.68 5.46
C ASP A 66 4.78 5.56 5.13
N VAL A 67 4.48 5.38 3.84
CA VAL A 67 3.61 4.29 3.36
C VAL A 67 4.39 2.97 3.30
N CYS A 68 5.60 2.98 2.76
CA CYS A 68 6.39 1.78 2.54
C CYS A 68 7.87 2.03 2.80
N PRO A 69 8.37 1.76 4.02
CA PRO A 69 9.77 2.02 4.38
C PRO A 69 10.74 1.04 3.71
N GLN A 70 10.26 -0.10 3.19
CA GLN A 70 11.10 -1.11 2.53
C GLN A 70 10.58 -1.38 1.12
N SER A 71 11.17 -0.68 0.14
CA SER A 71 10.84 -0.81 -1.28
C SER A 71 12.04 -1.37 -2.05
N PHE A 72 11.83 -2.47 -2.76
CA PHE A 72 12.86 -3.15 -3.54
C PHE A 72 12.46 -3.23 -5.02
N GLN A 73 13.42 -2.94 -5.90
CA GLN A 73 13.22 -3.06 -7.35
C GLN A 73 13.09 -4.51 -7.80
N LEU A 74 13.93 -5.39 -7.25
CA LEU A 74 13.88 -6.82 -7.56
C LEU A 74 12.72 -7.49 -6.79
N PRO A 75 12.04 -8.48 -7.39
CA PRO A 75 11.16 -9.35 -6.63
C PRO A 75 11.97 -10.14 -5.60
N VAL A 76 11.52 -10.14 -4.34
CA VAL A 76 12.18 -10.87 -3.24
C VAL A 76 11.28 -11.94 -2.61
N ALA A 77 10.03 -12.05 -3.07
CA ALA A 77 9.13 -13.12 -2.67
C ALA A 77 9.70 -14.47 -3.17
N PRO A 78 9.70 -15.54 -2.36
CA PRO A 78 10.30 -16.82 -2.74
C PRO A 78 9.79 -17.36 -4.08
N GLU A 79 8.49 -17.19 -4.35
CA GLU A 79 7.84 -17.59 -5.60
C GLU A 79 8.27 -16.79 -6.85
N GLN A 80 8.87 -15.61 -6.65
CA GLN A 80 9.27 -14.68 -7.71
C GLN A 80 10.79 -14.47 -7.79
N ALA A 81 11.56 -14.97 -6.81
CA ALA A 81 13.01 -14.79 -6.71
C ALA A 81 13.82 -15.95 -7.32
N ALA A 82 13.15 -16.99 -7.85
CA ALA A 82 13.74 -18.19 -8.45
C ALA A 82 13.99 -18.05 -9.95
#